data_AF-A0A183D199-F1
#
_entry.id   AF-A0A183D199-F1
#
_cell.length_a   1.000
_cell.length_b   1.000
_cell.length_c   1.000
_cell.angle_alpha   90.00
_cell.angle_beta   90.00
_cell.angle_gamma   90.00
#
_symmetry.space_group_name_H-M   'P 1'
#
loop_
_entity.id
_entity.type
_entity.pdbx_description
1 polymer ?
#
loop_
_entity_poly.entity_id
_entity_poly.type
_entity_poly.pdbx_seq_one_letter_code
_entity_poly.pdbx_strand_id
1 'polypeptide(L)'
;MDAGALFDAFLAATSFSSIQQLFAQLCALLDVDPLDSFNVFCSLKSKLKDWRAQKLWSLLEKRAQQKEYCGQKACSRLSVLVIGAG
;
A
#
# COMPACT_ATOMS: atom_id res chain seq x y z
N MET A 1 5.74 -17.64 6.76
CA MET A 1 4.77 -17.41 5.67
C MET A 1 5.50 -16.71 4.55
N ASP A 2 5.23 -17.06 3.30
CA ASP A 2 5.71 -16.27 2.16
C ASP A 2 4.90 -14.96 2.04
N ALA A 3 5.30 -14.10 1.11
CA ALA A 3 4.67 -12.80 0.92
C ALA A 3 3.21 -12.91 0.42
N GLY A 4 2.86 -13.97 -0.31
CA GLY A 4 1.49 -14.20 -0.80
C GLY A 4 0.55 -14.57 0.34
N ALA A 5 0.96 -15.51 1.19
CA ALA A 5 0.20 -15.92 2.37
C ALA A 5 0.03 -14.77 3.38
N LEU A 6 1.06 -13.95 3.60
CA LEU A 6 0.94 -12.75 4.45
C LEU A 6 -0.01 -11.71 3.86
N PHE A 7 0.05 -11.51 2.54
CA PHE A 7 -0.86 -10.59 1.87
C PHE A 7 -2.31 -11.07 1.94
N ASP A 8 -2.56 -12.37 1.76
CA ASP A 8 -3.88 -12.97 1.94
C ASP A 8 -4.41 -12.80 3.36
N ALA A 9 -3.56 -13.03 4.37
CA ALA A 9 -3.92 -12.78 5.76
C ALA A 9 -4.24 -11.31 6.02
N PHE A 10 -3.45 -10.39 5.44
CA PHE A 10 -3.71 -8.95 5.51
C PHE A 10 -5.08 -8.58 4.90
N LEU A 11 -5.42 -9.15 3.74
CA LEU A 11 -6.73 -8.93 3.10
C LEU A 11 -7.89 -9.52 3.89
N ALA A 12 -7.68 -10.62 4.60
CA ALA A 12 -8.71 -11.30 5.39
C ALA A 12 -8.89 -10.71 6.80
N ALA A 13 -7.96 -9.88 7.28
CA ALA A 13 -8.01 -9.33 8.63
C ALA A 13 -9.15 -8.31 8.80
N THR A 14 -9.84 -8.38 9.94
CA THR A 14 -11.03 -7.56 10.24
C THR A 14 -10.89 -6.68 11.48
N SER A 15 -9.77 -6.75 12.19
CA SER A 15 -9.46 -5.86 13.30
C SER A 15 -8.31 -4.92 12.95
N PHE A 16 -8.39 -3.69 13.45
CA PHE A 16 -7.37 -2.66 13.24
C PHE A 16 -5.96 -3.14 13.61
N SER A 17 -5.80 -3.74 14.79
CA SER A 17 -4.50 -4.24 15.27
C SER A 17 -3.93 -5.33 14.36
N SER A 18 -4.75 -6.28 13.91
CA SER A 18 -4.30 -7.34 13.01
C SER A 18 -3.91 -6.79 11.64
N ILE A 19 -4.69 -5.86 11.08
CA ILE A 19 -4.38 -5.20 9.80
C ILE A 19 -3.03 -4.48 9.89
N GLN A 20 -2.81 -3.69 10.94
CA GLN A 20 -1.54 -2.99 11.15
C GLN A 20 -0.36 -3.95 11.31
N GLN A 21 -0.52 -5.00 12.12
CA GLN A 21 0.53 -5.98 12.37
C GLN A 21 0.91 -6.74 11.08
N LEU A 22 -0.08 -7.22 10.33
CA LEU A 22 0.15 -7.98 9.10
C LEU A 22 0.77 -7.12 8.01
N PHE A 23 0.35 -5.84 7.90
CA PHE A 23 0.98 -4.90 6.99
C PHE A 23 2.45 -4.65 7.34
N ALA A 24 2.76 -4.44 8.63
CA ALA A 24 4.14 -4.26 9.09
C ALA A 24 5.01 -5.50 8.81
N GLN A 25 4.48 -6.70 9.05
CA GLN A 25 5.17 -7.96 8.72
C GLN A 25 5.41 -8.12 7.22
N LEU A 26 4.41 -7.77 6.39
CA LEU A 26 4.53 -7.81 4.94
C LEU A 26 5.61 -6.84 4.43
N CYS A 27 5.61 -5.60 4.93
CA CYS A 27 6.63 -4.60 4.63
C CYS A 27 8.04 -5.07 5.04
N ALA A 28 8.18 -5.62 6.25
CA ALA A 28 9.46 -6.15 6.73
C ALA A 28 9.96 -7.32 5.87
N LEU A 29 9.08 -8.27 5.51
CA LEU A 29 9.44 -9.42 4.66
C LEU A 29 9.89 -8.97 3.27
N LEU A 30 9.24 -7.94 2.72
CA LEU A 30 9.55 -7.40 1.40
C LEU A 30 10.67 -6.35 1.44
N ASP A 31 11.25 -6.01 2.60
CA ASP A 31 12.22 -4.93 2.72
C ASP A 31 11.69 -3.60 2.13
N VAL A 32 10.49 -3.20 2.57
CA VAL A 32 9.82 -1.96 2.18
C VAL A 32 9.62 -1.10 3.41
N ASP A 33 10.04 0.17 3.34
CA ASP A 33 9.75 1.13 4.40
C ASP A 33 8.28 1.61 4.30
N PRO A 34 7.41 1.29 5.28
CA PRO A 34 6.03 1.77 5.29
C PRO A 34 5.91 3.28 5.56
N LEU A 35 6.97 3.95 6.03
CA LEU A 35 6.99 5.38 6.33
C LEU A 35 7.39 6.24 5.13
N ASP A 36 7.99 5.64 4.09
CA ASP A 36 8.24 6.30 2.81
C ASP A 36 6.96 6.40 1.98
N SER A 37 6.10 7.36 2.33
CA SER A 37 4.80 7.57 1.71
C SER A 37 4.87 7.85 0.20
N PHE A 38 6.03 8.29 -0.32
CA PHE A 38 6.25 8.50 -1.75
C PHE A 38 6.47 7.19 -2.50
N ASN A 39 7.20 6.24 -1.91
CA ASN A 39 7.64 5.03 -2.62
C ASN A 39 6.97 3.74 -2.15
N VAL A 40 6.31 3.70 -0.98
CA VAL A 40 5.76 2.47 -0.39
C VAL A 40 4.89 1.69 -1.36
N PHE A 41 4.00 2.35 -2.11
CA PHE A 41 3.15 1.69 -3.11
C PHE A 41 3.96 1.10 -4.27
N CYS A 42 4.87 1.88 -4.85
CA CYS A 42 5.72 1.45 -5.97
C CYS A 42 6.60 0.26 -5.56
N SER A 43 7.18 0.33 -4.35
CA SER A 43 8.00 -0.73 -3.77
C SER A 43 7.19 -2.01 -3.55
N LEU A 44 6.02 -1.92 -2.91
CA LEU A 44 5.11 -3.07 -2.73
C LEU A 44 4.71 -3.69 -4.08
N LYS A 45 4.28 -2.89 -5.05
CA LYS A 45 3.90 -3.36 -6.39
C LYS A 45 5.06 -4.04 -7.11
N SER A 46 6.29 -3.57 -6.92
CA SER A 46 7.48 -4.15 -7.56
C SER A 46 7.86 -5.52 -6.97
N LYS A 47 7.68 -5.70 -5.66
CA LYS A 47 8.11 -6.91 -4.95
C LYS A 47 7.01 -7.94 -4.76
N LEU A 48 5.73 -7.53 -4.71
CA LEU A 48 4.59 -8.42 -4.53
C LEU A 48 3.87 -8.67 -5.87
N LYS A 49 4.20 -9.80 -6.48
CA LYS A 49 3.72 -10.21 -7.81
C LYS A 49 2.58 -11.25 -7.81
N ASP A 50 1.98 -11.51 -6.65
CA ASP A 50 0.81 -12.40 -6.53
C ASP A 50 -0.38 -11.91 -7.38
N TRP A 51 -1.19 -12.83 -7.90
CA TRP A 51 -2.30 -12.51 -8.81
C TRP A 51 -3.41 -11.66 -8.16
N ARG A 52 -3.69 -11.86 -6.86
CA ARG A 52 -4.64 -11.03 -6.12
C ARG A 52 -4.07 -9.64 -5.91
N ALA A 53 -2.77 -9.55 -5.61
CA ALA A 53 -2.07 -8.29 -5.49
C ALA A 53 -2.11 -7.51 -6.83
N GLN A 54 -1.82 -8.16 -7.96
CA GLN A 54 -1.91 -7.53 -9.29
C GLN A 54 -3.29 -6.95 -9.59
N LYS A 55 -4.37 -7.66 -9.21
CA LYS A 55 -5.73 -7.14 -9.36
C LYS A 55 -5.92 -5.86 -8.55
N LEU A 56 -5.50 -5.83 -7.28
CA LEU A 56 -5.55 -4.62 -6.45
C LEU A 56 -4.71 -3.48 -7.05
N TRP A 57 -3.48 -3.76 -7.47
CA TRP A 57 -2.58 -2.78 -8.07
C TRP A 57 -3.20 -2.11 -9.29
N SER A 58 -3.82 -2.88 -10.19
CA SER A 58 -4.47 -2.32 -11.39
C SER A 58 -5.59 -1.31 -11.05
N LEU A 59 -6.36 -1.55 -9.99
CA LEU A 59 -7.42 -0.65 -9.54
C LEU A 59 -6.84 0.65 -8.98
N LEU A 60 -5.80 0.55 -8.16
CA LEU A 60 -5.12 1.70 -7.56
C LEU A 60 -4.38 2.53 -8.63
N GLU A 61 -3.69 1.89 -9.57
CA GLU A 61 -3.01 2.58 -10.67
C GLU A 61 -3.99 3.32 -11.57
N LYS A 62 -5.10 2.68 -11.94
CA LYS A 62 -6.16 3.32 -12.73
C LYS A 62 -6.68 4.59 -12.05
N ARG A 63 -6.82 4.58 -10.72
CA ARG A 63 -7.20 5.77 -9.96
C ARG A 63 -6.07 6.82 -9.97
N ALA A 64 -4.83 6.43 -9.69
CA ALA A 64 -3.67 7.33 -9.64
C ALA A 64 -3.35 8.02 -10.99
N GLN A 65 -3.74 7.42 -12.11
CA GLN A 65 -3.57 7.96 -13.47
C GLN A 65 -4.61 9.04 -13.85
N GLN A 66 -5.62 9.28 -13.02
CA GLN A 66 -6.60 10.33 -13.31
C GLN A 66 -5.96 11.72 -13.35
N LYS A 67 -6.46 12.57 -14.25
CA LYS A 67 -5.87 13.88 -14.56
C LYS A 67 -5.79 14.81 -13.34
N GLU A 68 -6.73 14.67 -12.41
CA GLU A 68 -6.84 15.46 -11.18
C GLU A 68 -5.63 15.26 -10.25
N TYR A 69 -4.95 14.11 -10.35
CA TYR A 69 -3.72 13.85 -9.59
C TYR A 69 -2.46 14.45 -10.25
N CYS A 70 -2.58 15.05 -11.45
CA CYS A 70 -1.50 15.71 -12.19
C CYS A 70 -0.24 14.83 -12.30
N GLY A 71 -0.40 13.54 -12.61
CA GLY A 71 0.71 12.59 -12.66
C GLY A 71 1.40 12.43 -11.31
N GLN A 72 0.62 12.38 -10.22
CA GLN A 72 1.05 12.29 -8.82
C GLN A 72 1.82 13.53 -8.31
N LYS A 73 1.68 14.69 -8.97
CA LYS A 73 2.41 15.92 -8.60
C LYS A 73 1.56 17.02 -7.97
N ALA A 74 0.23 16.88 -8.00
CA ALA A 74 -0.70 17.93 -7.55
C ALA A 74 -0.37 18.48 -6.14
N CYS A 75 0.05 17.61 -5.22
CA CYS A 75 0.33 17.97 -3.83
C CYS A 75 1.80 17.75 -3.41
N SER A 76 2.75 17.69 -4.35
CA SER A 76 4.15 17.29 -4.10
C SER A 76 4.92 18.13 -3.06
N ARG A 77 4.43 19.32 -2.69
CA ARG A 77 5.05 20.23 -1.72
C ARG A 77 4.19 20.47 -0.47
N LEU A 78 3.11 19.72 -0.31
CA LEU A 78 2.20 19.87 0.82
C LEU A 78 2.55 18.87 1.91
N SER A 79 2.58 19.34 3.16
CA SER A 79 2.59 18.51 4.35
C SER A 79 1.21 18.57 4.98
N VAL A 80 0.67 17.42 5.35
CA VAL A 80 -0.71 17.30 5.83
C VAL A 80 -0.72 16.58 7.17
N LEU A 81 -1.57 17.05 8.10
CA LEU A 81 -1.93 16.34 9.32
C LEU A 81 -3.40 15.92 9.21
N VAL A 82 -3.66 14.63 9.38
CA VAL A 82 -5.02 14.08 9.44
C VAL A 82 -5.36 13.81 10.91
N ILE A 83 -6.48 14.34 11.39
CA ILE A 83 -6.98 14.14 12.76
C ILE A 83 -8.19 13.22 12.70
N GLY A 84 -8.04 11.99 13.19
CA GLY A 84 -9.05 10.94 13.14
C GLY A 84 -8.86 9.97 11.96
N ALA A 85 -9.28 8.71 12.16
CA ALA A 85 -9.21 7.62 11.19
C ALA A 85 -10.59 6.93 11.08
N GLY A 86 -11.64 7.74 11.02
CA GLY A 86 -13.03 7.30 10.89
C GLY A 86 -13.43 6.92 9.48
#